data_AF-A0A3M8DL12-F1
#
_entry.id   AF-A0A3M8DL12-F1
#
_cell.length_a   1.000
_cell.length_b   1.000
_cell.length_c   1.000
_cell.angle_alpha   90.00
_cell.angle_beta   90.00
_cell.angle_gamma   90.00
#
_symmetry.space_group_name_H-M   'P 1'
#
loop_
_entity.id
_entity.type
_entity.pdbx_description
1 polymer ?
#
loop_
_entity_poly.entity_id
_entity_poly.type
_entity_poly.pdbx_seq_one_letter_code
_entity_poly.pdbx_strand_id
1 'polypeptide(L)'
;MENYVIKYPSYFDEIEDIENDNIDVFIETEDGFTYTLVVTTPKYLFSYMDKEGVDFIPAAPPEVIVKKLSKEVIEKAVKTYLEDDSYWLKLYFLAGTNEGLFDVKEMDKILDKIKRTNKDIFG
;
A
#
# COMPACT_ATOMS: atom_id res chain seq x y z
N MET A 1 2.89 7.24 -14.48
CA MET A 1 2.22 6.25 -15.36
C MET A 1 1.21 6.96 -16.26
N GLU A 2 1.37 6.93 -17.58
CA GLU A 2 0.47 7.66 -18.49
C GLU A 2 -0.81 6.89 -18.84
N ASN A 3 -0.79 5.55 -18.80
CA ASN A 3 -1.96 4.71 -19.12
C ASN A 3 -2.14 3.58 -18.10
N TYR A 4 -3.28 3.57 -17.40
CA TYR A 4 -3.65 2.57 -16.40
C TYR A 4 -5.17 2.41 -16.32
N VAL A 5 -5.62 1.27 -15.78
CA VAL A 5 -7.03 1.03 -15.46
C VAL A 5 -7.12 0.61 -13.99
N ILE A 6 -8.03 1.26 -13.25
CA ILE A 6 -8.38 0.83 -11.90
C ILE A 6 -9.51 -0.20 -12.01
N LYS A 7 -9.28 -1.40 -11.47
CA LYS A 7 -10.27 -2.47 -11.38
C LYS A 7 -10.62 -2.73 -9.92
N TYR A 8 -11.87 -3.13 -9.73
CA TYR A 8 -12.46 -3.46 -8.43
C TYR A 8 -12.87 -4.94 -8.45
N PRO A 9 -12.88 -5.62 -7.30
CA PRO A 9 -13.41 -6.97 -7.22
C PRO A 9 -14.92 -6.97 -7.55
N SER A 10 -15.44 -8.12 -7.99
CA SER A 10 -16.83 -8.26 -8.42
C SER A 10 -17.84 -7.93 -7.31
N TYR A 11 -17.43 -8.11 -6.04
CA TYR A 11 -18.25 -7.86 -4.85
C TYR A 11 -18.14 -6.40 -4.35
N PHE A 12 -17.50 -5.48 -5.07
CA PHE A 12 -17.35 -4.10 -4.62
C PHE A 12 -18.69 -3.43 -4.28
N ASP A 13 -19.71 -3.67 -5.10
CA ASP A 13 -21.04 -3.07 -4.90
C ASP A 13 -21.87 -3.85 -3.85
N GLU A 14 -21.32 -4.90 -3.23
CA GLU A 14 -21.92 -5.72 -2.17
C GLU A 14 -21.42 -5.35 -0.75
N ILE A 15 -20.50 -4.38 -0.63
CA ILE A 15 -19.98 -3.91 0.67
C ILE A 15 -21.12 -3.33 1.52
N GLU A 16 -21.32 -3.89 2.72
CA GLU A 16 -22.43 -3.51 3.61
C GLU A 16 -22.19 -2.18 4.33
N ASP A 17 -21.03 -2.00 4.97
CA ASP A 17 -20.64 -0.76 5.65
C ASP A 17 -19.41 -0.14 4.98
N ILE A 18 -19.66 0.69 3.97
CA ILE A 18 -18.61 1.38 3.21
C ILE A 18 -17.73 2.30 4.08
N GLU A 19 -18.09 2.59 5.33
CA GLU A 19 -17.29 3.40 6.25
C GLU A 19 -16.50 2.53 7.23
N ASN A 20 -16.72 1.22 7.30
CA ASN A 20 -16.12 0.29 8.26
C ASN A 20 -15.64 -1.03 7.60
N ASP A 21 -14.96 -0.92 6.48
CA ASP A 21 -14.46 -2.08 5.75
C ASP A 21 -13.10 -1.78 5.10
N ASN A 22 -12.50 -2.81 4.50
CA ASN A 22 -11.36 -2.71 3.61
C ASN A 22 -11.59 -3.51 2.31
N ILE A 23 -10.83 -3.20 1.26
CA ILE A 23 -10.98 -3.85 -0.05
C ILE A 23 -9.70 -3.81 -0.87
N ASP A 24 -9.46 -4.85 -1.65
CA ASP A 24 -8.40 -4.85 -2.65
C ASP A 24 -8.80 -4.04 -3.89
N VAL A 25 -7.86 -3.24 -4.39
CA VAL A 25 -7.99 -2.46 -5.62
C VAL A 25 -6.81 -2.78 -6.53
N PHE A 26 -7.10 -2.97 -7.81
CA PHE A 26 -6.12 -3.40 -8.79
C PHE A 26 -5.83 -2.27 -9.76
N ILE A 27 -4.55 -1.99 -10.01
CA ILE A 27 -4.10 -1.02 -11.00
C ILE A 27 -3.37 -1.79 -12.09
N GLU A 28 -4.01 -1.92 -13.24
CA GLU A 28 -3.46 -2.61 -14.40
C GLU A 28 -2.79 -1.60 -15.32
N THR A 29 -1.52 -1.83 -15.63
CA THR A 29 -0.73 -1.05 -16.60
C THR A 29 -0.87 -1.64 -18.01
N GLU A 30 -0.56 -0.84 -19.03
CA GLU A 30 -0.62 -1.27 -20.44
C GLU A 30 0.28 -2.48 -20.77
N ASP A 31 1.39 -2.65 -20.05
CA ASP A 31 2.28 -3.81 -20.21
C ASP A 31 1.73 -5.09 -19.54
N GLY A 32 0.51 -5.03 -19.00
CA GLY A 32 -0.18 -6.15 -18.38
C GLY A 32 0.23 -6.42 -16.93
N PHE A 33 1.10 -5.58 -16.35
CA PHE A 33 1.42 -5.69 -14.92
C PHE A 33 0.24 -5.20 -14.07
N THR A 34 0.05 -5.81 -12.90
CA THR A 34 -1.04 -5.45 -11.98
C THR A 34 -0.47 -5.17 -10.60
N TYR A 35 -0.65 -3.93 -10.13
CA TYR A 35 -0.44 -3.58 -8.74
C TYR A 35 -1.71 -3.88 -7.95
N THR A 36 -1.56 -4.48 -6.77
CA THR A 36 -2.66 -4.67 -5.81
C THR A 36 -2.42 -3.77 -4.62
N LEU A 37 -3.43 -3.00 -4.24
CA LEU A 37 -3.44 -2.14 -3.06
C LEU A 37 -4.63 -2.50 -2.17
N VAL A 38 -4.39 -2.57 -0.86
CA VAL A 38 -5.47 -2.62 0.12
C VAL A 38 -5.91 -1.18 0.39
N VAL A 39 -7.20 -0.93 0.25
CA VAL A 39 -7.85 0.33 0.62
C VAL A 39 -8.67 0.10 1.89
N THR A 40 -8.43 0.91 2.91
CA THR A 40 -9.01 0.72 4.24
C THR A 40 -9.69 1.98 4.73
N THR A 41 -10.66 1.82 5.63
CA THR A 41 -11.33 2.94 6.30
C THR A 41 -10.81 3.12 7.73
N PRO A 42 -10.70 4.35 8.26
CA PRO A 42 -10.29 4.56 9.64
C PRO A 42 -11.14 3.82 10.67
N LYS A 43 -12.45 3.69 10.44
CA LYS A 43 -13.35 2.96 11.35
C LYS A 43 -13.04 1.46 11.34
N TYR A 44 -12.66 0.89 10.19
CA TYR A 44 -12.22 -0.50 10.12
C TYR A 44 -10.99 -0.74 10.97
N LEU A 45 -10.01 0.17 10.94
CA LEU A 45 -8.82 0.08 11.79
C LEU A 45 -9.17 0.07 13.28
N PHE A 46 -10.12 0.91 13.72
CA PHE A 46 -10.63 0.85 15.10
C PHE A 46 -11.36 -0.46 15.41
N SER A 47 -12.22 -0.93 14.50
CA SER A 47 -12.92 -2.22 14.66
C SER A 47 -11.96 -3.39 14.74
N TYR A 48 -10.86 -3.37 13.99
CA TYR A 48 -9.78 -4.35 14.07
C TYR A 48 -9.10 -4.31 15.44
N MET A 49 -8.74 -3.12 15.94
CA MET A 49 -8.14 -2.94 17.27
C MET A 49 -9.05 -3.51 18.38
N ASP A 50 -10.33 -3.16 18.36
CA ASP A 50 -11.32 -3.63 19.33
C ASP A 50 -11.48 -5.17 19.27
N LYS A 51 -11.54 -5.72 18.05
CA LYS A 51 -11.70 -7.16 17.82
C LYS A 51 -10.50 -7.96 18.31
N GLU A 52 -9.29 -7.50 18.01
CA GLU A 52 -8.05 -8.20 18.36
C GLU A 52 -7.55 -7.85 19.78
N GLY A 53 -8.21 -6.89 20.46
CA GLY A 53 -7.86 -6.47 21.83
C GLY A 53 -6.51 -5.76 21.91
N VAL A 54 -6.18 -4.96 20.90
CA VAL A 54 -4.90 -4.24 20.78
C VAL A 54 -5.13 -2.74 20.60
N ASP A 55 -4.19 -1.93 21.08
CA ASP A 55 -4.26 -0.46 20.96
C ASP A 55 -3.53 0.09 19.71
N PHE A 56 -3.12 -0.78 18.79
CA PHE A 56 -2.35 -0.42 17.59
C PHE A 56 -2.57 -1.43 16.45
N ILE A 57 -2.29 -1.01 15.20
CA ILE A 57 -2.22 -1.92 14.06
C ILE A 57 -0.79 -2.52 14.01
N PRO A 58 -0.62 -3.84 14.04
CA PRO A 58 0.69 -4.48 13.89
C PRO A 58 1.39 -4.07 12.59
N ALA A 59 2.72 -4.20 12.56
CA ALA A 59 3.48 -3.94 11.34
C ALA A 59 3.00 -4.84 10.19
N ALA A 60 2.60 -4.23 9.09
CA ALA A 60 2.02 -4.89 7.92
C ALA A 60 2.34 -4.08 6.65
N PRO A 61 2.14 -4.66 5.45
CA PRO A 61 2.17 -3.91 4.20
C PRO A 61 1.34 -2.62 4.27
N PRO A 62 1.81 -1.51 3.69
CA PRO A 62 1.10 -0.24 3.75
C PRO A 62 -0.28 -0.31 3.05
N GLU A 63 -1.28 0.34 3.66
CA GLU A 63 -2.66 0.44 3.14
C GLU A 63 -2.97 1.87 2.69
N VAL A 64 -3.87 2.04 1.71
CA VAL A 64 -4.42 3.33 1.31
C VAL A 64 -5.60 3.67 2.21
N ILE A 65 -5.50 4.72 3.01
CA ILE A 65 -6.54 5.09 3.97
C ILE A 65 -7.51 6.08 3.33
N VAL A 66 -8.79 5.72 3.25
CA VAL A 66 -9.87 6.56 2.70
C VAL A 66 -11.00 6.74 3.69
N LYS A 67 -11.74 7.84 3.57
CA LYS A 67 -12.89 8.08 4.47
C LYS A 67 -14.01 7.05 4.31
N LYS A 68 -14.23 6.54 3.08
CA LYS A 68 -15.25 5.53 2.75
C LYS A 68 -14.90 4.82 1.44
N LEU A 69 -15.36 3.59 1.29
CA LEU A 69 -15.18 2.75 0.11
C LEU A 69 -16.20 3.11 -1.00
N SER A 70 -15.90 4.17 -1.73
CA SER A 70 -16.64 4.51 -2.97
C SER A 70 -15.65 4.72 -4.11
N LYS A 71 -16.01 4.25 -5.32
CA LYS A 71 -15.14 4.35 -6.52
C LYS A 71 -14.56 5.75 -6.72
N GLU A 72 -15.38 6.81 -6.57
CA GLU A 72 -14.92 8.20 -6.68
C GLU A 72 -13.82 8.57 -5.67
N VAL A 73 -13.98 8.18 -4.40
CA VAL A 73 -13.01 8.48 -3.34
C VAL A 73 -11.73 7.68 -3.53
N ILE A 74 -11.87 6.40 -3.88
CA ILE A 74 -10.75 5.51 -4.15
C ILE A 74 -9.94 6.00 -5.35
N GLU A 75 -10.60 6.36 -6.45
CA GLU A 75 -9.93 6.91 -7.64
C GLU A 75 -9.16 8.19 -7.33
N LYS A 76 -9.75 9.09 -6.54
CA LYS A 76 -9.06 10.32 -6.11
C LYS A 76 -7.82 10.00 -5.26
N ALA A 77 -7.91 9.05 -4.34
CA ALA A 77 -6.79 8.62 -3.52
C ALA A 77 -5.71 7.93 -4.38
N VAL A 78 -6.08 6.93 -5.18
CA VAL A 78 -5.14 6.19 -6.05
C VAL A 78 -4.39 7.12 -7.01
N LYS A 79 -5.04 8.17 -7.52
CA LYS A 79 -4.38 9.15 -8.39
C LYS A 79 -3.15 9.80 -7.74
N THR A 80 -3.15 10.05 -6.43
CA THR A 80 -1.98 10.62 -5.75
C THR A 80 -0.80 9.64 -5.65
N TYR A 81 -1.06 8.32 -5.73
CA TYR A 81 -0.01 7.30 -5.77
C TYR A 81 0.62 7.15 -7.15
N LEU A 82 -0.04 7.69 -8.18
CA LEU A 82 0.38 7.64 -9.58
C LEU A 82 1.19 8.86 -10.01
N GLU A 83 1.14 9.94 -9.23
CA GLU A 83 2.01 11.12 -9.32
C GLU A 83 3.49 10.76 -9.11
N ASP A 84 4.39 11.66 -9.47
CA ASP A 84 5.85 11.51 -9.26
C ASP A 84 6.42 10.17 -9.75
N ASP A 85 6.18 9.85 -11.02
CA ASP A 85 6.54 8.56 -11.64
C ASP A 85 6.02 7.34 -10.85
N SER A 86 4.86 7.51 -10.21
CA SER A 86 4.19 6.47 -9.44
C SER A 86 5.07 5.88 -8.34
N TYR A 87 5.92 6.72 -7.74
CA TYR A 87 6.89 6.32 -6.71
C TYR A 87 6.20 5.60 -5.54
N TRP A 88 5.14 6.19 -5.00
CA TRP A 88 4.42 5.63 -3.86
C TRP A 88 3.73 4.32 -4.20
N LEU A 89 3.19 4.19 -5.41
CA LEU A 89 2.62 2.93 -5.89
C LEU A 89 3.69 1.81 -5.93
N LYS A 90 4.83 2.08 -6.57
CA LYS A 90 5.96 1.13 -6.66
C LYS A 90 6.46 0.76 -5.27
N LEU A 91 6.62 1.73 -4.37
CA LEU A 91 7.10 1.52 -3.01
C LEU A 91 6.12 0.65 -2.20
N TYR A 92 4.82 0.97 -2.22
CA TYR A 92 3.81 0.20 -1.46
C TYR A 92 3.75 -1.24 -1.94
N PHE A 93 3.72 -1.44 -3.25
CA PHE A 93 3.67 -2.78 -3.83
C PHE A 93 4.89 -3.60 -3.44
N LEU A 94 6.09 -3.04 -3.60
CA LEU A 94 7.33 -3.74 -3.26
C LEU A 94 7.47 -3.96 -1.74
N ALA A 95 6.99 -3.04 -0.90
CA ALA A 95 6.97 -3.20 0.56
C ALA A 95 5.96 -4.27 1.03
N GLY A 96 4.97 -4.60 0.21
CA GLY A 96 4.05 -5.72 0.45
C GLY A 96 4.63 -7.09 0.10
N THR A 97 5.76 -7.13 -0.60
CA THR A 97 6.45 -8.39 -0.94
C THR A 97 7.66 -8.57 -0.03
N ASN A 98 7.78 -9.72 0.64
CA ASN A 98 8.99 -10.09 1.39
C ASN A 98 10.08 -10.70 0.48
N GLU A 99 10.08 -10.33 -0.81
CA GLU A 99 10.96 -10.89 -1.83
C GLU A 99 11.65 -9.77 -2.61
N GLY A 100 12.75 -10.09 -3.29
CA GLY A 100 13.47 -9.13 -4.13
C GLY A 100 14.23 -8.06 -3.32
N LEU A 101 14.07 -6.78 -3.69
CA LEU A 101 14.84 -5.67 -3.09
C LEU A 101 14.53 -5.42 -1.60
N PHE A 102 13.32 -5.76 -1.16
CA PHE A 102 12.91 -5.68 0.24
C PHE A 102 13.00 -7.04 0.96
N ASP A 103 13.66 -8.03 0.36
CA ASP A 103 14.14 -9.17 1.14
C ASP A 103 15.13 -8.68 2.21
N VAL A 104 14.99 -9.22 3.42
CA VAL A 104 15.77 -8.80 4.60
C VAL A 104 17.27 -8.86 4.33
N LYS A 105 17.77 -9.85 3.57
CA LYS A 105 19.20 -9.97 3.29
C LYS A 105 19.68 -8.89 2.34
N GLU A 106 18.88 -8.52 1.34
CA GLU A 106 19.22 -7.41 0.44
C GLU A 106 19.16 -6.07 1.18
N MET A 107 18.17 -5.88 2.06
CA MET A 107 18.08 -4.70 2.93
C MET A 107 19.30 -4.58 3.84
N ASP A 108 19.72 -5.66 4.50
CA ASP A 108 20.90 -5.68 5.37
C ASP A 108 22.17 -5.26 4.62
N LYS A 109 22.36 -5.76 3.39
CA LYS A 109 23.50 -5.37 2.53
C LYS A 109 23.50 -3.87 2.23
N ILE A 110 22.33 -3.30 1.94
CA ILE A 110 22.18 -1.85 1.66
C ILE A 110 22.51 -1.05 2.91
N LEU A 111 21.97 -1.44 4.07
CA LEU A 111 22.23 -0.78 5.35
C LEU A 111 23.72 -0.82 5.73
N ASP A 112 24.38 -1.95 5.52
CA ASP A 112 25.82 -2.09 5.80
C ASP A 112 26.69 -1.27 4.84
N LYS A 113 26.24 -1.04 3.60
CA LYS A 113 26.89 -0.08 2.70
C LYS A 113 26.77 1.35 3.25
N ILE A 114 25.57 1.76 3.69
CA ILE A 114 25.33 3.10 4.25
C ILE A 114 26.16 3.34 5.52
N LYS A 115 26.19 2.38 6.45
CA LYS A 115 26.99 2.46 7.68
C LYS A 115 28.48 2.69 7.38
N ARG A 116 29.03 1.99 6.38
CA ARG A 116 30.42 2.16 5.95
C ARG A 116 30.67 3.55 5.39
N THR A 117 29.84 4.01 4.45
CA THR A 117 29.95 5.35 3.88
C THR A 117 29.89 6.44 4.95
N ASN A 118 28.97 6.33 5.91
CA ASN A 118 28.86 7.31 7.00
C ASN A 118 30.11 7.35 7.88
N LYS A 119 30.71 6.18 8.15
CA LYS A 119 31.96 6.11 8.91
C LYS A 119 33.11 6.79 8.17
N ASP A 120 33.18 6.66 6.85
CA ASP A 120 34.23 7.30 6.05
C ASP A 120 34.07 8.83 5.93
N ILE A 121 32.84 9.35 6.11
CA ILE A 121 32.55 10.80 6.06
C ILE A 121 32.71 11.47 7.44
N PHE A 122 32.33 10.78 8.52
CA PHE A 122 32.21 11.38 9.86
C PHE A 122 33.17 10.81 10.92
N GLY A 123 33.94 9.78 10.60
CA GLY A 123 34.93 9.14 11.48
C GLY A 123 36.35 9.56 11.17
#